data_AF-A0A4W5R5I8-F1
#
_entry.id   AF-A0A4W5R5I8-F1
#
_cell.length_a   1.000
_cell.length_b   1.000
_cell.length_c   1.000
_cell.angle_alpha   90.00
_cell.angle_beta   90.00
_cell.angle_gamma   90.00
#
_symmetry.space_group_name_H-M   'P 1'
#
loop_
_entity.id
_entity.type
_entity.pdbx_description
1 polymer ?
#
loop_
_entity_poly.entity_id
_entity_poly.type
_entity_poly.pdbx_seq_one_letter_code
_entity_poly.pdbx_strand_id
1 'polypeptide(L)'
;MKTWSKWQDTQLLLQKKREAEAKLQFANKPDKLQQAQDEIKEEIEELEGKVQQGEKDFELISKTIRKEVSRFEKERVKDFKVVIIKYLESLVQTQQQLIKYWEAFLPEAKAIA
;
A
#
# COMPACT_ATOMS: atom_id res chain seq x y z
N MET A 1 -7.06 2.43 0.96
CA MET A 1 -7.91 2.89 -0.17
C MET A 1 -9.08 3.78 0.25
N LYS A 2 -9.67 3.59 1.45
CA LYS A 2 -10.80 4.42 1.95
C LYS A 2 -10.45 5.87 2.28
N THR A 3 -9.23 6.16 2.77
CA THR A 3 -8.80 7.52 3.16
C THR A 3 -8.62 8.45 1.95
N TRP A 4 -8.04 7.93 0.86
CA TRP A 4 -7.91 8.68 -0.40
C TRP A 4 -9.27 9.06 -0.97
N SER A 5 -10.19 8.08 -1.10
CA SER A 5 -11.55 8.34 -1.60
C SER A 5 -12.25 9.39 -0.74
N LYS A 6 -12.25 9.23 0.59
CA LYS A 6 -12.85 10.20 1.52
C LYS A 6 -12.25 11.60 1.35
N TRP A 7 -10.93 11.72 1.21
CA TRP A 7 -10.27 13.00 0.99
C TRP A 7 -10.70 13.64 -0.34
N GLN A 8 -10.70 12.87 -1.43
CA GLN A 8 -11.14 13.33 -2.74
C GLN A 8 -12.61 13.75 -2.77
N ASP A 9 -13.49 12.97 -2.13
CA ASP A 9 -14.92 13.28 -2.02
C ASP A 9 -15.13 14.60 -1.26
N THR A 10 -14.38 14.81 -0.17
CA THR A 10 -14.42 16.05 0.63
C THR A 10 -13.88 17.24 -0.17
N GLN A 11 -12.80 17.04 -0.94
CA GLN A 11 -12.21 18.07 -1.80
C GLN A 11 -13.16 18.49 -2.92
N LEU A 12 -13.86 17.53 -3.53
CA LEU A 12 -14.90 17.80 -4.52
C LEU A 12 -16.09 18.56 -3.92
N LEU A 13 -16.50 18.20 -2.70
CA LEU A 13 -17.57 18.91 -1.98
C LEU A 13 -17.17 20.36 -1.67
N LEU A 14 -15.95 20.59 -1.19
CA LEU A 14 -15.40 21.93 -0.95
C LEU A 14 -15.41 22.77 -2.23
N GLN A 15 -14.98 22.19 -3.36
CA GLN A 15 -15.01 22.89 -4.64
C GLN A 15 -16.44 23.33 -5.02
N LYS A 16 -17.42 22.42 -4.93
CA LYS A 16 -18.83 22.74 -5.20
C LYS A 16 -19.38 23.85 -4.30
N LYS A 17 -18.96 23.88 -3.02
CA LYS A 17 -19.38 24.93 -2.08
C LYS A 17 -18.79 26.29 -2.42
N ARG A 18 -17.49 26.35 -2.78
CA ARG A 18 -16.86 27.59 -3.27
C ARG A 18 -17.51 28.11 -4.55
N GLU A 19 -17.88 27.23 -5.48
CA GLU A 19 -18.61 27.61 -6.69
C GLU A 19 -20.01 28.16 -6.38
N ALA A 20 -20.70 27.61 -5.37
CA ALA A 20 -22.00 28.11 -4.91
C ALA A 20 -21.87 29.49 -4.24
N GLU A 21 -20.85 29.69 -3.40
CA GLU A 21 -20.55 30.98 -2.78
C GLU A 21 -20.31 32.06 -3.85
N ALA A 22 -19.44 31.78 -4.83
CA ALA A 22 -19.15 32.72 -5.91
C ALA A 22 -20.43 33.13 -6.66
N LYS A 23 -21.30 32.16 -7.01
CA LYS A 23 -22.58 32.44 -7.67
C LYS A 23 -23.49 33.34 -6.83
N LEU A 24 -23.55 33.14 -5.52
CA LEU A 24 -24.36 33.97 -4.60
C LEU A 24 -23.80 35.39 -4.47
N GLN A 25 -22.48 35.55 -4.44
CA GLN A 25 -21.84 36.87 -4.44
C GLN A 25 -22.15 37.64 -5.74
N PHE A 26 -22.14 36.98 -6.90
CA PHE A 26 -22.52 37.61 -8.18
C PHE A 26 -24.00 37.99 -8.28
N ALA A 27 -24.90 37.33 -7.54
CA ALA A 27 -26.35 37.57 -7.60
C ALA A 27 -26.83 38.88 -6.93
N ASN A 28 -25.94 39.61 -6.24
CA ASN A 28 -26.10 41.02 -5.82
C ASN A 28 -27.43 41.40 -5.13
N LYS A 29 -27.88 40.59 -4.14
CA LYS A 29 -29.05 40.90 -3.29
C LYS A 29 -28.60 41.14 -1.83
N PRO A 30 -28.47 42.40 -1.36
CA PRO A 30 -27.72 42.71 -0.14
C PRO A 30 -28.40 42.32 1.19
N ASP A 31 -29.69 42.58 1.36
CA ASP A 31 -30.25 42.64 2.73
C ASP A 31 -30.90 41.35 3.27
N LYS A 32 -31.06 40.31 2.45
CA LYS A 32 -31.66 39.02 2.88
C LYS A 32 -30.71 37.82 2.78
N LEU A 33 -29.44 38.04 2.43
CA LEU A 33 -28.48 36.98 2.12
C LEU A 33 -27.24 36.99 3.03
N GLN A 34 -27.07 37.97 3.91
CA GLN A 34 -25.89 38.03 4.79
C GLN A 34 -25.75 36.76 5.65
N GLN A 35 -26.85 36.33 6.29
CA GLN A 35 -26.84 35.10 7.10
C GLN A 35 -26.48 33.86 6.28
N ALA A 36 -27.03 33.72 5.07
CA ALA A 36 -26.71 32.60 4.18
C ALA A 36 -25.27 32.64 3.67
N GLN A 37 -24.68 33.84 3.49
CA GLN A 37 -23.27 33.99 3.15
C GLN A 37 -22.37 33.59 4.32
N ASP A 38 -22.74 33.98 5.55
CA ASP A 38 -21.96 33.64 6.75
C ASP A 38 -22.02 32.12 7.02
N GLU A 39 -23.19 31.49 6.88
CA GLU A 39 -23.34 30.02 6.97
C GLU A 39 -22.49 29.27 5.93
N ILE A 40 -22.45 29.74 4.67
CA ILE A 40 -21.63 29.13 3.62
C ILE A 40 -20.14 29.26 3.91
N LYS A 41 -19.70 30.38 4.48
CA LYS A 41 -18.30 30.59 4.87
C LYS A 41 -17.89 29.64 5.99
N GLU A 42 -18.72 29.48 7.02
CA GLU A 42 -18.47 28.52 8.10
C GLU A 42 -18.37 27.07 7.57
N GLU A 43 -19.28 26.68 6.67
CA GLU A 43 -19.22 25.35 6.04
C GLU A 43 -17.95 25.15 5.20
N ILE A 44 -17.50 26.20 4.48
CA ILE A 44 -16.25 26.15 3.71
C ILE A 44 -15.06 25.96 4.65
N GLU A 45 -14.99 26.72 5.75
CA GLU A 45 -13.91 26.61 6.73
C GLU A 45 -13.87 25.21 7.37
N GLU A 46 -15.04 24.64 7.71
CA GLU A 46 -15.13 23.27 8.22
C GLU A 46 -14.64 22.24 7.18
N LEU A 47 -15.05 22.40 5.92
CA LEU A 47 -14.62 21.51 4.83
C LEU A 47 -13.12 21.63 4.54
N GLU A 48 -12.55 22.82 4.61
CA GLU A 48 -11.10 23.03 4.50
C GLU A 48 -10.35 22.28 5.59
N GLY A 49 -10.82 22.35 6.85
CA GLY A 49 -10.28 21.57 7.95
C GLY A 49 -10.37 20.06 7.68
N LYS A 50 -11.51 19.57 7.17
CA LYS A 50 -11.70 18.15 6.81
C LYS A 50 -10.80 17.72 5.65
N VAL A 51 -10.58 18.56 4.64
CA VAL A 51 -9.66 18.28 3.52
C VAL A 51 -8.23 18.16 4.03
N GLN A 52 -7.76 19.10 4.85
CA GLN A 52 -6.42 19.05 5.44
C GLN A 52 -6.21 17.80 6.30
N GLN A 53 -7.20 17.43 7.11
CA GLN A 53 -7.12 16.19 7.90
C GLN A 53 -7.09 14.95 7.01
N GLY A 54 -7.94 14.89 5.98
CA GLY A 54 -7.98 13.80 5.02
C GLY A 54 -6.65 13.60 4.29
N GLU A 55 -5.99 14.70 3.91
CA GLU A 55 -4.66 14.67 3.29
C GLU A 55 -3.60 14.10 4.25
N LYS A 56 -3.57 14.56 5.50
CA LYS A 56 -2.65 14.05 6.54
C LYS A 56 -2.86 12.55 6.78
N ASP A 57 -4.11 12.11 6.90
CA ASP A 57 -4.47 10.70 7.10
C ASP A 57 -4.01 9.86 5.90
N PHE A 58 -4.21 10.36 4.68
CA PHE A 58 -3.79 9.69 3.46
C PHE A 58 -2.26 9.59 3.33
N GLU A 59 -1.52 10.65 3.65
CA GLU A 59 -0.06 10.63 3.61
C GLU A 59 0.52 9.68 4.66
N LEU A 60 -0.04 9.68 5.87
CA LEU A 60 0.40 8.78 6.95
C LEU A 60 0.27 7.30 6.55
N ILE A 61 -0.88 6.89 6.02
CA ILE A 61 -1.07 5.51 5.57
C ILE A 61 -0.21 5.20 4.35
N SER A 62 -0.04 6.14 3.42
CA SER A 62 0.80 5.95 2.23
C SER A 62 2.27 5.76 2.59
N LYS A 63 2.80 6.55 3.53
CA LYS A 63 4.14 6.37 4.10
C LYS A 63 4.31 4.99 4.75
N THR A 64 3.31 4.55 5.50
CA THR A 64 3.31 3.24 6.15
C THR A 64 3.33 2.11 5.12
N ILE A 65 2.45 2.17 4.11
CA ILE A 65 2.41 1.19 3.02
C ILE A 65 3.76 1.13 2.29
N ARG A 66 4.36 2.27 1.94
CA ARG A 66 5.68 2.32 1.28
C ARG A 66 6.75 1.61 2.10
N LYS A 67 6.79 1.84 3.41
CA LYS A 67 7.72 1.17 4.33
C LYS A 67 7.49 -0.35 4.36
N GLU A 68 6.23 -0.76 4.46
CA GLU A 68 5.86 -2.18 4.55
C GLU A 68 6.13 -2.94 3.26
N VAL A 69 5.91 -2.32 2.09
CA VAL A 69 6.27 -2.89 0.79
C VAL A 69 7.78 -3.11 0.69
N SER A 70 8.58 -2.09 1.05
CA SER A 70 10.05 -2.24 1.04
C SER A 70 10.54 -3.31 2.01
N ARG A 71 9.91 -3.43 3.19
CA ARG A 71 10.21 -4.51 4.15
C ARG A 71 9.86 -5.86 3.57
N PHE A 72 8.66 -6.01 3.01
CA PHE A 72 8.19 -7.25 2.39
C PHE A 72 9.13 -7.73 1.28
N GLU A 73 9.56 -6.85 0.39
CA GLU A 73 10.47 -7.22 -0.70
C GLU A 73 11.81 -7.75 -0.18
N LYS A 74 12.36 -7.14 0.87
CA LYS A 74 13.61 -7.60 1.51
C LYS A 74 13.45 -8.97 2.17
N GLU A 75 12.37 -9.16 2.93
CA GLU A 75 12.11 -10.45 3.59
C GLU A 75 11.83 -11.55 2.56
N ARG A 76 11.07 -11.25 1.50
CA ARG A 76 10.80 -12.18 0.41
C ARG A 76 12.11 -12.73 -0.19
N VAL A 77 13.09 -11.88 -0.47
CA VAL A 77 14.39 -12.33 -1.01
C VAL A 77 15.14 -13.22 -0.03
N LYS A 78 15.13 -12.89 1.27
CA LYS A 78 15.76 -13.72 2.31
C LYS A 78 15.09 -15.09 2.39
N ASP A 79 13.76 -15.14 2.39
CA ASP A 79 13.00 -16.38 2.47
C ASP A 79 13.29 -17.28 1.27
N PHE A 80 13.30 -16.73 0.05
CA PHE A 80 13.68 -17.47 -1.14
C PHE A 80 15.10 -18.03 -1.05
N LYS A 81 16.05 -17.22 -0.56
CA LYS A 81 17.43 -17.68 -0.37
C LYS A 81 17.50 -18.86 0.60
N VAL A 82 16.78 -18.79 1.73
CA VAL A 82 16.73 -19.89 2.71
C VAL A 82 16.15 -21.15 2.10
N VAL A 83 15.05 -21.04 1.34
CA VAL A 83 14.42 -22.18 0.67
C VAL A 83 15.35 -22.81 -0.38
N ILE A 84 16.02 -21.99 -1.18
CA ILE A 84 16.97 -22.48 -2.20
C ILE A 84 18.16 -23.19 -1.54
N ILE A 85 18.72 -22.64 -0.46
CA ILE A 85 19.82 -23.28 0.27
C ILE A 85 19.39 -24.66 0.78
N LYS A 86 18.24 -24.75 1.46
CA LYS A 86 17.71 -26.03 1.96
C LYS A 86 17.51 -27.05 0.84
N TYR A 87 17.00 -26.60 -0.30
CA TYR A 87 16.83 -27.45 -1.47
C TYR A 87 18.18 -27.99 -1.99
N LEU A 88 19.18 -27.13 -2.14
CA LEU A 88 20.51 -27.52 -2.61
C LEU A 88 21.22 -28.45 -1.61
N GLU A 89 21.10 -28.20 -0.31
CA GLU A 89 21.63 -29.08 0.74
C GLU A 89 21.02 -30.49 0.64
N SER A 90 19.69 -30.58 0.50
CA SER A 90 18.99 -31.85 0.32
C SER A 90 19.39 -32.57 -0.98
N LEU A 91 19.58 -31.81 -2.06
CA LEU A 91 20.06 -32.36 -3.34
C LEU A 91 21.45 -32.97 -3.21
N VAL A 92 22.39 -32.26 -2.58
CA VAL A 92 23.76 -32.74 -2.34
C VAL A 92 23.75 -34.00 -1.47
N GLN A 93 22.96 -34.00 -0.39
CA GLN A 93 22.83 -35.19 0.47
C GLN A 93 22.32 -36.40 -0.31
N THR A 94 21.32 -36.22 -1.16
CA THR A 94 20.77 -37.29 -2.01
C THR A 94 21.82 -37.82 -2.99
N GLN A 95 22.59 -36.93 -3.63
CA GLN A 95 23.67 -37.32 -4.54
C GLN A 95 24.79 -38.08 -3.82
N GLN A 96 25.19 -37.63 -2.63
CA GLN A 96 26.17 -38.34 -1.80
C GLN A 96 25.68 -39.74 -1.41
N GLN A 97 24.39 -39.89 -1.09
CA GLN A 97 23.82 -41.18 -0.77
C GLN A 97 23.79 -42.12 -1.99
N LEU A 98 23.49 -41.58 -3.18
CA LEU A 98 23.55 -42.33 -4.43
C LEU A 98 24.96 -42.84 -4.74
N ILE A 99 25.99 -42.01 -4.54
CA ILE A 99 27.39 -42.41 -4.70
C ILE A 99 27.72 -43.59 -3.77
N LYS A 100 27.35 -43.52 -2.49
CA LYS A 100 27.57 -44.61 -1.52
C LYS A 100 26.91 -45.92 -1.98
N TYR A 101 25.69 -45.87 -2.51
CA TYR A 101 25.02 -47.06 -3.03
C TYR A 101 25.76 -47.65 -4.24
N TRP A 102 26.23 -46.81 -5.17
CA TRP A 102 27.02 -47.27 -6.31
C TRP A 102 28.36 -47.87 -5.90
N GLU A 103 29.07 -47.25 -4.96
CA GLU A 103 30.33 -47.77 -4.43
C GLU A 103 30.14 -49.11 -3.71
N ALA A 104 29.02 -49.29 -3.00
CA ALA A 104 28.66 -50.55 -2.37
C ALA A 104 28.34 -51.67 -3.37
N PHE A 105 27.74 -51.33 -4.52
CA PHE A 105 27.41 -52.29 -5.58
C PHE A 105 28.64 -52.67 -6.43
N LEU A 106 29.67 -51.82 -6.46
CA LEU A 106 30.85 -52.00 -7.32
C LEU A 106 31.62 -53.32 -7.09
N PRO A 107 31.84 -53.80 -5.85
CA PRO A 107 32.45 -55.10 -5.58
C PRO A 107 31.59 -56.28 -6.05
N GLU A 108 30.27 -56.17 -5.89
CA GLU A 108 29.30 -57.19 -6.29
C GLU A 108 29.31 -57.34 -7.81
N ALA A 109 29.30 -56.22 -8.55
CA ALA A 109 29.42 -56.23 -10.00
C ALA A 109 30.75 -56.84 -10.49
N LYS A 110 31.87 -56.55 -9.80
CA LYS A 110 33.19 -57.11 -10.12
C LYS A 110 33.31 -58.61 -9.83
N ALA A 111 32.48 -59.17 -8.95
CA ALA A 111 32.51 -60.59 -8.63
C ALA A 111 31.83 -61.47 -9.70
N ILE A 112 31.06 -60.87 -10.61
CA ILE A 112 30.25 -61.57 -11.63
C ILE A 112 30.82 -61.35 -13.06
N ALA A 113 31.82 -60.47 -13.21
CA ALA A 113 32.54 -60.21 -14.46
C ALA A 113 33.90 -60.92 -14.46
#